data_AF-A0A502LD90-F1
#
_entry.id   AF-A0A502LD90-F1
#
_cell.length_a   1.000
_cell.length_b   1.000
_cell.length_c   1.000
_cell.angle_alpha   90.00
_cell.angle_beta   90.00
_cell.angle_gamma   90.00
#
_symmetry.space_group_name_H-M   'P 1'
#
loop_
_entity.id
_entity.type
_entity.pdbx_description
1 polymer ?
#
loop_
_entity_poly.entity_id
_entity_poly.type
_entity_poly.pdbx_seq_one_letter_code
_entity_poly.pdbx_strand_id
1 'polypeptide(L)'
;MQLDDMDITCEYLEYLDDSNQSYWGESLPCWVKYNSKTNILSIKFEYEQEENEPTTYVWFSGTVNTFTNPYTVELVSNKPDVTKETIWLEIMNDDEDWYFEGLITDPYTENIDGILTNKFEQRTIFINQV
;
A
#
# COMPACT_ATOMS: atom_id res chain seq x y z
N MET A 1 5.10 -14.29 -18.29
CA MET A 1 5.63 -14.45 -16.93
C MET A 1 4.46 -14.82 -16.04
N GLN A 2 4.62 -15.79 -15.15
CA GLN A 2 3.59 -16.16 -14.18
C GLN A 2 4.04 -15.60 -12.83
N LEU A 3 3.12 -15.03 -12.06
CA LEU A 3 3.41 -14.61 -10.69
C LEU A 3 3.42 -15.87 -9.81
N ASP A 4 4.56 -16.18 -9.21
CA ASP A 4 4.74 -17.35 -8.35
C ASP A 4 4.46 -17.00 -6.88
N ASP A 5 4.26 -18.02 -6.03
CA ASP A 5 4.04 -17.83 -4.59
C ASP A 5 5.17 -17.00 -3.96
N MET A 6 4.79 -15.97 -3.19
CA MET A 6 5.74 -15.07 -2.51
C MET A 6 5.41 -14.96 -1.02
N ASP A 7 6.45 -14.87 -0.19
CA ASP A 7 6.37 -14.62 1.26
C ASP A 7 7.69 -13.99 1.69
N ILE A 8 7.77 -12.65 1.62
CA ILE A 8 9.03 -11.93 1.85
C ILE A 8 8.88 -10.73 2.76
N THR A 9 10.02 -10.26 3.27
CA THR A 9 10.15 -8.98 3.95
C THR A 9 10.57 -7.92 2.94
N CYS A 10 9.99 -6.74 3.07
CA CYS A 10 10.19 -5.59 2.21
C CYS A 10 10.34 -4.34 3.07
N GLU A 11 10.71 -3.25 2.41
CA GLU A 11 10.58 -1.91 2.95
C GLU A 11 9.75 -1.05 2.01
N TYR A 12 9.06 -0.05 2.57
CA TYR A 12 8.24 0.86 1.78
C TYR A 12 8.51 2.33 2.11
N LEU A 13 8.26 3.19 1.13
CA LEU A 13 8.26 4.64 1.23
C LEU A 13 6.95 5.18 0.67
N GLU A 14 6.37 6.14 1.38
CA GLU A 14 5.23 6.92 0.91
C GLU A 14 5.69 8.35 0.63
N TYR A 15 5.22 8.94 -0.46
CA TYR A 15 5.45 10.32 -0.83
C TYR A 15 4.12 11.05 -0.90
N LEU A 16 4.07 12.23 -0.27
CA LEU A 16 2.95 13.14 -0.46
C LEU A 16 2.91 13.59 -1.91
N ASP A 17 1.73 13.58 -2.53
CA ASP A 17 1.57 14.08 -3.90
C ASP A 17 2.10 15.53 -4.00
N ASP A 18 2.80 15.80 -5.11
CA ASP A 18 3.52 17.05 -5.40
C ASP A 18 4.78 17.34 -4.54
N SER A 19 5.28 16.37 -3.78
CA SER A 19 6.52 16.49 -2.98
C SER A 19 7.54 15.40 -3.29
N ASN A 20 8.83 15.74 -3.25
CA ASN A 20 9.93 14.76 -3.24
C ASN A 20 10.28 14.29 -1.81
N GLN A 21 9.47 14.63 -0.80
CA GLN A 21 9.71 14.28 0.58
C GLN A 21 8.90 13.04 0.97
N SER A 22 9.59 12.06 1.56
CA SER A 22 8.95 10.90 2.18
C SER A 22 8.04 11.36 3.33
N TYR A 23 6.86 10.78 3.42
CA TYR A 23 5.90 10.97 4.50
C TYR A 23 6.50 10.55 5.86
N TRP A 24 7.29 9.47 5.85
CA TRP A 24 7.88 8.86 7.05
C TRP A 24 9.34 9.27 7.28
N GLY A 25 9.96 9.99 6.34
CA GLY A 25 11.39 10.36 6.38
C GLY A 25 12.33 9.20 6.04
N GLU A 26 12.17 8.04 6.68
CA GLU A 26 12.89 6.78 6.42
C GLU A 26 11.97 5.69 5.86
N SER A 27 12.55 4.62 5.33
CA SER A 27 11.79 3.46 4.86
C SER A 27 11.28 2.63 6.05
N LEU A 28 10.03 2.18 5.96
CA LEU A 28 9.40 1.38 7.01
C LEU A 28 9.27 -0.08 6.57
N PRO A 29 9.32 -1.05 7.49
CA PRO A 29 9.20 -2.45 7.15
C PRO A 29 7.78 -2.82 6.72
N CYS A 30 7.68 -3.73 5.76
CA CYS A 30 6.43 -4.37 5.40
C CYS A 30 6.64 -5.83 4.98
N TRP A 31 5.55 -6.59 4.93
CA TRP A 31 5.58 -8.01 4.54
C TRP A 31 4.61 -8.26 3.41
N VAL A 32 5.10 -8.90 2.36
CA VAL A 32 4.31 -9.18 1.16
C VAL A 32 4.13 -10.68 1.02
N LYS A 33 2.89 -11.09 0.80
CA LYS A 33 2.53 -12.48 0.55
C LYS A 33 1.62 -12.58 -0.66
N TYR A 34 2.00 -13.40 -1.64
CA TYR A 34 1.14 -13.76 -2.77
C TYR A 34 0.86 -15.26 -2.77
N ASN A 35 -0.40 -15.62 -2.98
CA ASN A 35 -0.84 -17.00 -3.10
C ASN A 35 -1.43 -17.24 -4.50
N SER A 36 -0.68 -17.95 -5.34
CA SER A 36 -1.04 -18.28 -6.73
C SER A 36 -2.25 -19.19 -6.86
N LYS A 37 -2.64 -19.92 -5.80
CA LYS A 37 -3.85 -20.77 -5.83
C LYS A 37 -5.12 -19.95 -5.68
N THR A 38 -5.05 -18.84 -4.94
CA THR A 38 -6.20 -17.96 -4.69
C THR A 38 -6.12 -16.65 -5.47
N ASN A 39 -4.98 -16.37 -6.11
CA ASN A 39 -4.65 -15.08 -6.74
C ASN A 39 -4.78 -13.89 -5.79
N ILE A 40 -4.48 -14.10 -4.50
CA ILE A 40 -4.58 -13.06 -3.48
C ILE A 40 -3.18 -12.55 -3.17
N LEU A 41 -3.02 -11.22 -3.28
CA LEU A 41 -1.90 -10.50 -2.72
C LEU A 41 -2.33 -9.91 -1.36
N SER A 42 -1.48 -10.07 -0.36
CA SER A 42 -1.63 -9.46 0.95
C SER A 42 -0.36 -8.71 1.31
N ILE A 43 -0.50 -7.49 1.83
CA ILE A 43 0.62 -6.68 2.32
C ILE A 43 0.31 -6.26 3.74
N LYS A 44 1.27 -6.43 4.64
CA LYS A 44 1.21 -5.97 6.02
C LYS A 44 2.20 -4.83 6.20
N PHE A 45 1.72 -3.65 6.57
CA PHE A 45 2.53 -2.48 6.85
C PHE A 45 2.66 -2.25 8.35
N GLU A 46 3.81 -1.73 8.75
CA GLU A 46 4.05 -1.18 10.07
C GLU A 46 3.73 0.32 10.04
N TYR A 47 2.63 0.74 10.66
CA TYR A 47 2.24 2.15 10.77
C TYR A 47 2.64 2.68 12.15
N GLU A 48 3.45 3.74 12.15
CA GLU A 48 3.66 4.55 13.34
C GLU A 48 2.42 5.42 13.56
N GLN A 49 1.83 5.32 14.75
CA GLN A 49 0.75 6.21 15.16
C GLN A 49 1.32 7.49 15.78
N GLU A 50 0.47 8.49 16.02
CA GLU A 50 0.87 9.75 16.66
C GLU A 50 1.64 9.54 17.98
N GLU A 51 2.40 10.56 18.40
CA GLU A 51 3.30 10.49 19.55
C GLU A 51 2.64 9.85 20.79
N ASN A 52 3.26 8.77 21.29
CA ASN A 52 2.89 7.94 22.44
C ASN A 52 1.89 6.79 22.20
N GLU A 53 1.51 6.50 20.97
CA GLU A 53 0.80 5.27 20.64
C GLU A 53 1.76 4.16 20.19
N PRO A 54 1.52 2.88 20.58
CA PRO A 54 2.33 1.77 20.10
C PRO A 54 2.15 1.60 18.59
N THR A 55 3.24 1.24 17.90
CA THR A 55 3.22 0.89 16.49
C THR A 55 2.14 -0.14 16.20
N THR A 56 1.31 0.14 15.20
CA THR A 56 0.21 -0.73 14.81
C THR A 56 0.50 -1.39 13.47
N TYR A 57 -0.06 -2.57 13.28
CA TYR A 57 0.04 -3.28 12.02
C TYR A 57 -1.29 -3.25 11.28
N VAL A 58 -1.24 -2.79 10.05
CA VAL A 58 -2.37 -2.84 9.11
C VAL A 58 -2.05 -3.84 8.02
N TRP A 59 -3.07 -4.55 7.56
CA TRP A 59 -2.99 -5.46 6.45
C TRP A 59 -4.01 -5.10 5.37
N PHE A 60 -3.51 -5.06 4.14
CA PHE A 60 -4.28 -4.85 2.93
C PHE A 60 -4.27 -6.15 2.12
N SER A 61 -5.36 -6.43 1.43
CA SER A 61 -5.43 -7.60 0.55
C SER A 61 -6.36 -7.37 -0.62
N GLY A 62 -6.07 -8.06 -1.72
CA GLY A 62 -6.85 -7.96 -2.95
C GLY A 62 -6.52 -9.04 -3.97
N THR A 63 -7.39 -9.19 -4.95
CA THR A 63 -7.23 -10.17 -6.04
C THR A 63 -6.42 -9.58 -7.18
N VAL A 64 -5.36 -10.27 -7.60
CA VAL A 64 -4.58 -9.89 -8.79
C VAL A 64 -5.39 -10.28 -10.03
N ASN A 65 -5.95 -9.27 -10.72
CA ASN A 65 -6.91 -9.48 -11.80
C ASN A 65 -6.26 -9.65 -13.18
N THR A 66 -5.08 -9.05 -13.39
CA THR A 66 -4.44 -8.98 -14.71
C THR A 66 -3.07 -9.67 -14.63
N PHE A 67 -2.92 -10.80 -15.33
CA PHE A 67 -1.65 -11.54 -15.43
C PHE A 67 -0.77 -11.06 -16.60
N THR A 68 -0.84 -9.78 -16.93
CA THR A 68 0.02 -9.13 -17.92
C THR A 68 0.92 -8.17 -17.19
N ASN A 69 2.23 -8.27 -17.38
CA ASN A 69 3.20 -7.34 -16.76
C ASN A 69 2.97 -5.90 -17.28
N PRO A 70 2.83 -4.88 -16.40
CA PRO A 70 2.81 -4.95 -14.93
C PRO A 70 1.50 -5.51 -14.37
N TYR A 71 1.63 -6.39 -13.36
CA TYR A 71 0.44 -6.95 -12.70
C TYR A 71 -0.24 -5.85 -11.90
N THR A 72 -1.56 -5.69 -12.04
CA THR A 72 -2.29 -4.66 -11.30
C THR A 72 -3.17 -5.28 -10.23
N VAL A 73 -3.18 -4.69 -9.04
CA VAL A 73 -4.04 -5.11 -7.94
C VAL A 73 -4.54 -3.92 -7.14
N GLU A 74 -5.82 -3.95 -6.78
CA GLU A 74 -6.41 -3.05 -5.80
C GLU A 74 -6.49 -3.80 -4.47
N LEU A 75 -5.87 -3.26 -3.43
CA LEU A 75 -5.88 -3.79 -2.08
C LEU A 75 -6.75 -2.91 -1.18
N VAL A 76 -7.51 -3.56 -0.29
CA VAL A 76 -8.36 -2.89 0.68
C VAL A 76 -7.90 -3.24 2.09
N SER A 77 -7.87 -2.24 2.98
CA SER A 77 -7.58 -2.45 4.41
C SER A 77 -8.62 -3.38 5.04
N ASN A 78 -8.13 -4.40 5.75
CA ASN A 78 -9.01 -5.26 6.57
C ASN A 78 -9.27 -4.66 7.97
N LYS A 79 -8.79 -3.44 8.25
CA LYS A 79 -9.02 -2.71 9.51
C LYS A 79 -9.51 -1.28 9.21
N PRO A 80 -10.78 -1.12 8.77
CA PRO A 80 -11.31 0.18 8.34
C PRO A 80 -11.37 1.23 9.47
N ASP A 81 -11.39 0.78 10.73
CA ASP A 81 -11.35 1.66 11.90
C ASP A 81 -9.95 2.20 12.20
N VAL A 82 -8.90 1.65 11.57
CA VAL A 82 -7.50 2.09 11.68
C VAL A 82 -7.10 2.90 10.44
N THR A 83 -7.40 2.37 9.26
CA THR A 83 -7.21 3.09 7.99
C THR A 83 -8.33 2.73 7.02
N LYS A 84 -8.88 3.78 6.41
CA LYS A 84 -9.95 3.70 5.39
C LYS A 84 -9.41 3.66 3.97
N GLU A 85 -8.11 3.45 3.83
CA GLU A 85 -7.41 3.57 2.57
C GLU A 85 -7.66 2.38 1.63
N THR A 86 -7.52 2.67 0.34
CA THR A 86 -7.28 1.68 -0.69
C THR A 86 -5.90 1.91 -1.31
N ILE A 87 -5.27 0.83 -1.75
CA ILE A 87 -3.97 0.88 -2.41
C ILE A 87 -4.12 0.25 -3.78
N TRP A 88 -3.79 1.00 -4.82
CA TRP A 88 -3.61 0.44 -6.16
C TRP A 88 -2.13 0.22 -6.41
N LEU A 89 -1.73 -1.00 -6.79
CA LEU A 89 -0.33 -1.36 -7.02
C LEU A 89 -0.14 -1.95 -8.41
N GLU A 90 0.97 -1.55 -9.02
CA GLU A 90 1.62 -2.22 -10.13
C GLU A 90 2.80 -3.04 -9.59
N ILE A 91 2.81 -4.34 -9.92
CA ILE A 91 3.91 -5.25 -9.63
C ILE A 91 4.81 -5.29 -10.85
N MET A 92 6.03 -4.81 -10.68
CA MET A 92 7.06 -4.79 -11.71
C MET A 92 8.13 -5.82 -11.39
N ASN A 93 8.68 -6.42 -12.44
CA ASN A 93 9.78 -7.36 -12.35
C ASN A 93 10.90 -6.83 -13.24
N ASP A 94 12.07 -6.60 -12.62
CA ASP A 94 13.29 -6.16 -13.29
C ASP A 94 14.36 -7.23 -13.02
N ASP A 95 14.55 -8.11 -14.01
CA ASP A 95 15.39 -9.31 -13.94
C ASP A 95 15.07 -10.25 -12.74
N GLU A 96 15.90 -10.23 -11.69
CA GLU A 96 15.75 -11.08 -10.49
C GLU A 96 14.98 -10.37 -9.36
N ASP A 97 14.83 -9.05 -9.44
CA ASP A 97 14.21 -8.23 -8.42
C ASP A 97 12.77 -7.86 -8.83
N TRP A 98 11.91 -7.70 -7.82
CA TRP A 98 10.60 -7.11 -8.01
C TRP A 98 10.43 -5.91 -7.10
N TYR A 99 9.58 -4.99 -7.55
CA TYR A 99 9.16 -3.85 -6.76
C TYR A 99 7.69 -3.57 -7.04
N PHE A 100 7.04 -2.95 -6.06
CA PHE A 100 5.71 -2.41 -6.24
C PHE A 100 5.79 -0.89 -6.31
N GLU A 101 5.06 -0.33 -7.25
CA GLU A 101 4.75 1.10 -7.29
C GLU A 101 3.23 1.26 -7.27
N GLY A 102 2.74 2.30 -6.61
CA GLY A 102 1.32 2.50 -6.58
C GLY A 102 0.85 3.78 -5.93
N LEU A 103 -0.46 3.85 -5.78
CA LEU A 103 -1.18 5.00 -5.26
C LEU A 103 -2.06 4.58 -4.09
N ILE A 104 -1.86 5.23 -2.95
CA ILE A 104 -2.74 5.16 -1.79
C ILE A 104 -3.79 6.25 -1.95
N THR A 105 -5.05 5.91 -1.71
CA THR A 105 -6.16 6.87 -1.63
C THR A 105 -6.77 6.81 -0.24
N ASP A 106 -6.69 7.92 0.50
CA ASP A 106 -7.25 8.07 1.84
C ASP A 106 -8.51 8.97 1.82
N PRO A 107 -9.72 8.41 1.98
CA PRO A 107 -10.95 9.19 2.03
C PRO A 107 -11.20 9.82 3.41
N TYR A 108 -11.44 11.13 3.43
CA TYR A 108 -11.83 11.86 4.65
C TYR A 108 -13.01 12.81 4.41
N THR A 109 -13.66 13.23 5.51
CA THR A 109 -14.74 14.21 5.48
C THR A 109 -14.27 15.49 6.15
N GLU A 110 -14.40 16.61 5.45
CA GLU A 110 -14.07 17.94 5.98
C GLU A 110 -15.32 18.81 6.05
N ASN A 111 -15.41 19.67 7.08
CA ASN A 111 -16.46 20.66 7.18
C ASN A 111 -15.99 21.98 6.57
N ILE A 112 -16.61 22.39 5.47
CA ILE A 112 -16.34 23.66 4.79
C ILE A 112 -17.61 24.52 4.91
N ASP A 113 -17.51 25.61 5.66
CA ASP A 113 -18.62 26.57 5.88
C ASP A 113 -19.94 25.92 6.34
N GLY A 114 -19.86 24.88 7.17
CA GLY A 114 -21.02 24.16 7.70
C GLY A 114 -21.51 23.00 6.81
N ILE A 115 -20.86 22.74 5.68
CA ILE A 115 -21.18 21.64 4.77
C ILE A 115 -20.13 20.54 4.89
N LEU A 116 -20.57 19.32 5.19
CA LEU A 116 -19.71 18.13 5.18
C LEU A 116 -19.41 17.74 3.73
N THR A 117 -18.13 17.80 3.36
CA THR A 117 -17.63 17.50 2.02
C THR A 117 -16.71 16.30 2.09
N ASN A 118 -16.91 15.31 1.21
CA ASN A 118 -15.99 14.19 1.07
C ASN A 118 -14.80 14.61 0.21
N LYS A 119 -13.60 14.33 0.71
CA LYS A 119 -12.33 14.58 0.06
C LYS A 119 -11.48 13.32 0.09
N PHE A 120 -10.40 13.35 -0.68
CA PHE A 120 -9.42 12.28 -0.75
C PHE A 120 -8.04 12.90 -0.69
N GLU A 121 -7.14 12.27 0.05
CA GLU A 121 -5.71 12.49 -0.05
C GLU A 121 -5.11 11.34 -0.88
N GLN A 122 -4.11 11.68 -1.69
CA GLN A 122 -3.41 10.72 -2.52
C GLN A 122 -1.91 10.76 -2.19
N ARG A 123 -1.31 9.56 -2.11
CA ARG A 123 0.11 9.38 -1.81
C ARG A 123 0.69 8.30 -2.70
N THR A 124 1.87 8.55 -3.25
CA THR A 124 2.60 7.55 -4.03
C THR A 124 3.33 6.62 -3.08
N ILE A 125 3.24 5.30 -3.29
CA ILE A 125 3.94 4.28 -2.51
C ILE A 125 4.91 3.49 -3.38
N PHE A 126 6.11 3.25 -2.83
CA PHE A 126 7.11 2.34 -3.39
C PHE A 126 7.42 1.25 -2.38
N ILE A 127 7.42 -0.02 -2.80
CA ILE A 127 7.76 -1.17 -1.96
C ILE A 127 8.88 -1.94 -2.64
N ASN A 128 10.00 -2.09 -1.95
CA ASN A 128 11.18 -2.77 -2.44
C ASN A 128 11.50 -3.99 -1.58
N GLN A 129 12.02 -5.04 -2.21
CA GLN A 129 12.62 -6.17 -1.52
C GLN A 129 13.90 -5.72 -0.79
N VAL A 130 14.14 -6.28 0.41
CA VAL A 130 15.38 -6.12 1.21
C VAL A 130 16.23 -7.38 1.23
#